data_AF-A0A1M3TEK1-F1
#
_entry.id   AF-A0A1M3TEK1-F1
#
_cell.length_a   1.000
_cell.length_b   1.000
_cell.length_c   1.000
_cell.angle_alpha   90.00
_cell.angle_beta   90.00
_cell.angle_gamma   90.00
#
_symmetry.space_group_name_H-M   'P 1'
#
loop_
_entity.id
_entity.type
_entity.pdbx_description
1 polymer ?
#
loop_
_entity_poly.entity_id
_entity_poly.type
_entity_poly.pdbx_seq_one_letter_code
_entity_poly.pdbx_strand_id
1 'polypeptide(L)'
;MFNSPRTMAMLARTTSVRCLSNSSSDPTNVWKLSLEDEARYWKGYLTTRPKYSDDFFNLIYDYHRAHSGSFAVAHDVGAGPGQVSAKLAQRFAHIVVSDNNSNHVDYARHMLEQTRYSQQQQKPRFSFAVTKGEELGGRYPSASADLVACALMFPLMDTEAALRSFGHILKPGGTLAIWFYGRAHFAESGPTTARRQSLLDCIIDHHFGAVIQGQGPAHRAGWKRAADGMASWLDYIPFAAQDWTAVERRKWNSTWTNMGFFSPRACDFPVQPVSRVGATETLHEIEDRQLWRKNWTVAELKAFVEYIFPFCHLDREPVQPLWERLQAEMGGVHAKQAFSWPAVLILASRR
;
A
#
# COMPACT_ATOMS: atom_id res chain seq x y z
N MET A 1 56.17 -31.96 -5.62
CA MET A 1 56.13 -31.30 -4.28
C MET A 1 55.91 -29.81 -4.49
N PHE A 2 55.04 -29.23 -3.66
CA PHE A 2 54.50 -27.87 -3.70
C PHE A 2 55.51 -26.73 -3.92
N ASN A 3 55.20 -25.73 -4.78
CA ASN A 3 54.72 -24.41 -4.31
C ASN A 3 54.43 -23.38 -5.44
N SER A 4 53.19 -22.86 -5.39
CA SER A 4 52.56 -21.58 -5.77
C SER A 4 53.15 -20.58 -6.81
N PRO A 5 52.29 -19.97 -7.68
CA PRO A 5 52.69 -19.02 -8.73
C PRO A 5 52.52 -17.53 -8.34
N ARG A 6 53.28 -16.67 -9.03
CA ARG A 6 53.14 -15.21 -9.06
C ARG A 6 52.68 -14.74 -10.45
N THR A 7 51.75 -13.78 -10.44
CA THR A 7 51.46 -12.73 -11.43
C THR A 7 50.67 -13.08 -12.71
N MET A 8 49.44 -12.52 -12.80
CA MET A 8 49.08 -11.64 -13.92
C MET A 8 47.89 -10.75 -13.52
N ALA A 9 48.13 -9.44 -13.55
CA ALA A 9 47.10 -8.41 -13.52
C ALA A 9 46.64 -8.14 -14.96
N MET A 10 45.32 -8.14 -15.22
CA MET A 10 44.69 -7.17 -16.13
C MET A 10 43.16 -7.29 -16.18
N LEU A 11 42.52 -6.11 -16.21
CA LEU A 11 41.24 -5.78 -16.85
C LEU A 11 39.93 -6.18 -16.16
N ALA A 12 39.58 -5.43 -15.10
CA ALA A 12 38.20 -5.07 -14.83
C ALA A 12 37.94 -3.66 -15.40
N ARG A 13 37.32 -3.59 -16.58
CA ARG A 13 36.64 -2.38 -17.07
C ARG A 13 35.17 -2.72 -17.22
N THR A 14 34.40 -2.52 -16.16
CA THR A 14 32.94 -2.38 -16.25
C THR A 14 32.65 -0.95 -16.68
N THR A 15 32.08 -0.82 -17.88
CA THR A 15 31.56 0.43 -18.42
C THR A 15 30.40 0.91 -17.55
N SER A 16 30.68 1.85 -16.65
CA SER A 16 29.67 2.72 -16.04
C SER A 16 29.14 3.65 -17.13
N VAL A 17 27.98 3.32 -17.68
CA VAL A 17 27.21 4.27 -18.49
C VAL A 17 26.38 5.09 -17.50
N ARG A 18 26.84 6.30 -17.21
CA ARG A 18 26.07 7.33 -16.52
C ARG A 18 24.76 7.57 -17.28
N CYS A 19 23.62 7.39 -16.61
CA CYS A 19 22.36 7.95 -17.07
C CYS A 19 22.48 9.48 -17.11
N LEU A 20 22.29 10.05 -18.30
CA LEU A 20 22.02 11.47 -18.47
C LEU A 20 20.62 11.74 -17.94
N SER A 21 20.53 12.18 -16.68
CA SER A 21 19.32 12.72 -16.09
C SER A 21 19.11 14.15 -16.59
N ASN A 22 18.03 14.36 -17.35
CA ASN A 22 17.48 15.70 -17.51
C ASN A 22 16.31 15.85 -16.52
N SER A 23 16.42 16.90 -15.70
CA SER A 23 15.50 17.39 -14.65
C SER A 23 15.56 16.69 -13.27
N SER A 24 16.33 17.30 -12.37
CA SER A 24 16.18 17.43 -10.90
C SER A 24 15.32 16.44 -10.09
N SER A 25 15.37 15.13 -10.36
CA SER A 25 14.63 14.14 -9.57
C SER A 25 15.56 13.34 -8.64
N ASP A 26 15.24 13.36 -7.35
CA ASP A 26 15.78 12.44 -6.33
C ASP A 26 15.78 10.98 -6.83
N PRO A 27 16.95 10.37 -7.07
CA PRO A 27 17.08 9.02 -7.62
C PRO A 27 16.67 7.92 -6.63
N THR A 28 16.34 8.26 -5.37
CA THR A 28 15.95 7.29 -4.34
C THR A 28 14.43 7.05 -4.29
N ASN A 29 13.63 7.88 -4.98
CA ASN A 29 12.18 7.74 -4.94
C ASN A 29 11.67 6.84 -6.08
N VAL A 30 11.55 5.55 -5.78
CA VAL A 30 11.02 4.49 -6.68
C VAL A 30 9.58 4.72 -7.16
N TRP A 31 8.85 5.65 -6.56
CA TRP A 31 7.51 6.02 -7.02
C TRP A 31 7.55 7.02 -8.18
N LYS A 32 8.70 7.59 -8.52
CA LYS A 32 8.85 8.52 -9.67
C LYS A 32 9.10 7.74 -10.96
N LEU A 33 8.05 7.12 -11.49
CA LEU A 33 8.07 6.44 -12.80
C LEU A 33 8.03 7.45 -13.96
N SER A 34 8.51 7.03 -15.14
CA SER A 34 8.26 7.76 -16.39
C SER A 34 6.77 7.70 -16.74
N LEU A 35 6.24 8.66 -17.51
CA LEU A 35 4.81 8.71 -17.88
C LEU A 35 4.32 7.42 -18.56
N GLU A 36 5.14 6.79 -19.40
CA GLU A 36 4.80 5.53 -20.10
C GLU A 36 4.88 4.31 -19.17
N ASP A 37 5.92 4.25 -18.32
CA ASP A 37 6.07 3.19 -17.33
C ASP A 37 4.94 3.21 -16.30
N GLU A 38 4.45 4.40 -15.98
CA GLU A 38 3.39 4.63 -15.03
C GLU A 38 2.03 4.14 -15.55
N ALA A 39 1.69 4.39 -16.82
CA ALA A 39 0.43 3.89 -17.38
C ALA A 39 0.37 2.36 -17.44
N ARG A 40 1.49 1.70 -17.80
CA ARG A 40 1.61 0.24 -17.74
C ARG A 40 1.50 -0.25 -16.30
N TYR A 41 2.23 0.37 -15.38
CA TYR A 41 2.23 0.01 -13.97
C TYR A 41 0.85 0.14 -13.34
N TRP A 42 0.15 1.27 -13.51
CA TRP A 42 -1.17 1.47 -12.93
C TRP A 42 -2.23 0.54 -13.51
N LYS A 43 -2.16 0.23 -14.81
CA LYS A 43 -3.04 -0.79 -15.41
C LYS A 43 -2.80 -2.16 -14.80
N GLY A 44 -1.54 -2.57 -14.64
CA GLY A 44 -1.19 -3.83 -13.98
C GLY A 44 -1.59 -3.85 -12.50
N TYR A 45 -1.37 -2.74 -11.80
CA TYR A 45 -1.79 -2.55 -10.41
C TYR A 45 -3.31 -2.72 -10.27
N LEU A 46 -4.11 -1.96 -11.03
CA LEU A 46 -5.57 -2.00 -10.92
C LEU A 46 -6.19 -3.35 -11.29
N THR A 47 -5.56 -4.11 -12.19
CA THR A 47 -6.05 -5.44 -12.61
C THR A 47 -5.67 -6.54 -11.62
N THR A 48 -4.52 -6.44 -10.96
CA THR A 48 -3.99 -7.48 -10.08
C THR A 48 -4.32 -7.28 -8.61
N ARG A 49 -4.42 -6.04 -8.10
CA ARG A 49 -4.74 -5.75 -6.70
C ARG A 49 -6.16 -6.16 -6.27
N PRO A 50 -6.40 -6.41 -4.97
CA PRO A 50 -7.75 -6.59 -4.46
C PRO A 50 -8.59 -5.34 -4.75
N LYS A 51 -9.86 -5.56 -5.12
CA LYS A 51 -10.84 -4.48 -5.27
C LYS A 51 -11.59 -4.36 -3.96
N TYR A 52 -11.53 -3.18 -3.35
CA TYR A 52 -12.33 -2.88 -2.16
C TYR A 52 -13.82 -3.01 -2.51
N SER A 53 -14.52 -3.87 -1.78
CA SER A 53 -15.95 -4.13 -2.00
C SER A 53 -16.80 -2.95 -1.51
N ASP A 54 -18.03 -2.89 -1.98
CA ASP A 54 -19.01 -1.91 -1.50
C ASP A 54 -19.25 -2.07 0.00
N ASP A 55 -19.27 -3.30 0.51
CA ASP A 55 -19.38 -3.58 1.94
C ASP A 55 -18.21 -2.98 2.74
N PHE A 56 -16.99 -3.04 2.22
CA PHE A 56 -15.83 -2.42 2.88
C PHE A 56 -15.98 -0.90 2.96
N PHE A 57 -16.42 -0.26 1.87
CA PHE A 57 -16.68 1.18 1.87
C PHE A 57 -17.89 1.57 2.72
N ASN A 58 -18.91 0.71 2.81
CA ASN A 58 -20.08 0.95 3.67
C ASN A 58 -19.67 1.02 5.14
N LEU A 59 -18.69 0.23 5.60
CA LEU A 59 -18.13 0.40 6.95
C LEU A 59 -17.64 1.83 7.20
N ILE A 60 -16.94 2.42 6.23
CA ILE A 60 -16.42 3.79 6.32
C ILE A 60 -17.57 4.80 6.31
N TYR A 61 -18.55 4.63 5.41
CA TYR A 61 -19.66 5.57 5.26
C TYR A 61 -20.65 5.51 6.42
N ASP A 62 -20.90 4.34 6.97
CA ASP A 62 -21.80 4.15 8.12
C ASP A 62 -21.16 4.73 9.38
N TYR A 63 -19.86 4.49 9.59
CA TYR A 63 -19.09 5.17 10.63
C TYR A 63 -19.13 6.69 10.45
N HIS A 64 -18.89 7.18 9.24
CA HIS A 64 -18.93 8.61 8.94
C HIS A 64 -20.30 9.20 9.27
N ARG A 65 -21.40 8.57 8.84
CA ARG A 65 -22.77 9.03 9.10
C ARG A 65 -23.12 9.06 10.58
N ALA A 66 -22.54 8.17 11.39
CA ALA A 66 -22.76 8.14 12.83
C ALA A 66 -22.08 9.30 13.59
N HIS A 67 -21.05 9.93 13.00
CA HIS A 67 -20.24 10.97 13.65
C HIS A 67 -20.33 12.35 12.96
N SER A 68 -20.65 12.37 11.67
CA SER A 68 -20.79 13.55 10.81
C SER A 68 -22.05 13.45 9.96
N GLY A 69 -22.77 14.57 9.83
CA GLY A 69 -23.96 14.66 8.98
C GLY A 69 -23.67 15.09 7.53
N SER A 70 -22.42 15.41 7.18
CA SER A 70 -22.07 16.09 5.93
C SER A 70 -21.17 15.25 5.04
N PHE A 71 -21.58 15.02 3.80
CA PHE A 71 -20.78 14.38 2.75
C PHE A 71 -20.35 15.43 1.69
N ALA A 72 -19.79 16.56 2.11
CA ALA A 72 -19.43 17.64 1.19
C ALA A 72 -18.02 17.46 0.60
N VAL A 73 -17.00 17.28 1.44
CA VAL A 73 -15.59 17.24 1.04
C VAL A 73 -14.89 16.01 1.62
N ALA A 74 -14.30 15.19 0.74
CA ALA A 74 -13.38 14.13 1.14
C ALA A 74 -11.98 14.34 0.54
N HIS A 75 -10.95 14.05 1.32
CA HIS A 75 -9.56 14.00 0.85
C HIS A 75 -9.14 12.55 0.63
N ASP A 76 -8.62 12.24 -0.55
CA ASP A 76 -7.93 10.97 -0.86
C ASP A 76 -6.42 11.24 -0.89
N VAL A 77 -5.70 10.67 0.09
CA VAL A 77 -4.30 10.95 0.36
C VAL A 77 -3.42 9.81 -0.14
N GLY A 78 -2.47 10.13 -1.02
CA GLY A 78 -1.69 9.15 -1.77
C GLY A 78 -2.59 8.39 -2.75
N ALA A 79 -3.36 9.14 -3.53
CA ALA A 79 -4.45 8.62 -4.34
C ALA A 79 -4.00 7.67 -5.46
N GLY A 80 -2.70 7.66 -5.84
CA GLY A 80 -2.18 6.83 -6.92
C GLY A 80 -3.02 7.00 -8.19
N PRO A 81 -3.66 5.94 -8.72
CA PRO A 81 -4.46 6.04 -9.94
C PRO A 81 -5.93 6.49 -9.73
N GLY A 82 -6.31 6.93 -8.52
CA GLY A 82 -7.60 7.58 -8.26
C GLY A 82 -8.80 6.65 -8.09
N GLN A 83 -8.59 5.34 -7.90
CA GLN A 83 -9.67 4.36 -7.69
C GLN A 83 -10.46 4.60 -6.39
N VAL A 84 -9.80 5.06 -5.33
CA VAL A 84 -10.45 5.40 -4.06
C VAL A 84 -11.24 6.71 -4.23
N SER A 85 -10.64 7.72 -4.85
CA SER A 85 -11.30 8.97 -5.25
C SER A 85 -12.58 8.71 -6.05
N ALA A 86 -12.54 7.81 -7.03
CA ALA A 86 -13.70 7.45 -7.84
C ALA A 86 -14.84 6.85 -7.01
N LYS A 87 -14.51 6.05 -5.98
CA LYS A 87 -15.51 5.49 -5.07
C LYS A 87 -16.06 6.55 -4.11
N LEU A 88 -15.21 7.35 -3.48
CA LEU A 88 -15.64 8.43 -2.58
C LEU A 88 -16.60 9.40 -3.29
N ALA A 89 -16.35 9.68 -4.57
CA ALA A 89 -17.18 10.53 -5.41
C ALA A 89 -18.63 10.02 -5.64
N GLN A 90 -18.94 8.78 -5.25
CA GLN A 90 -20.30 8.24 -5.25
C GLN A 90 -21.14 8.70 -4.04
N ARG A 91 -20.51 9.36 -3.07
CA ARG A 91 -21.15 9.83 -1.82
C ARG A 91 -20.80 11.28 -1.49
N PHE A 92 -19.56 11.71 -1.75
CA PHE A 92 -19.10 13.06 -1.46
C PHE A 92 -19.22 13.98 -2.67
N ALA A 93 -19.65 15.22 -2.45
CA ALA A 93 -19.84 16.20 -3.52
C ALA A 93 -18.52 16.68 -4.14
N HIS A 94 -17.43 16.71 -3.36
CA HIS A 94 -16.11 17.14 -3.78
C HIS A 94 -15.02 16.25 -3.22
N ILE A 95 -14.14 15.77 -4.10
CA ILE A 95 -12.94 15.01 -3.73
C ILE A 95 -11.69 15.83 -3.99
N VAL A 96 -10.85 15.95 -2.97
CA VAL A 96 -9.47 16.43 -3.10
C VAL A 96 -8.55 15.22 -3.28
N VAL A 97 -8.00 15.09 -4.47
CA VAL A 97 -7.11 14.01 -4.89
C VAL A 97 -5.67 14.47 -4.71
N SER A 98 -4.94 13.86 -3.79
CA SER A 98 -3.57 14.26 -3.46
C SER A 98 -2.59 13.11 -3.52
N ASP A 99 -1.40 13.38 -4.06
CA ASP A 99 -0.28 12.44 -4.08
C ASP A 99 1.04 13.25 -4.05
N ASN A 100 2.14 12.65 -3.58
CA ASN A 100 3.43 13.31 -3.52
C ASN A 100 4.17 13.32 -4.87
N ASN A 101 3.64 12.60 -5.86
CA ASN A 101 4.15 12.54 -7.22
C ASN A 101 3.17 13.21 -8.19
N SER A 102 3.66 14.17 -8.99
CA SER A 102 2.88 14.86 -10.02
C SER A 102 2.30 13.91 -11.06
N ASN A 103 3.06 12.90 -11.46
CA ASN A 103 2.61 11.98 -12.49
C ASN A 103 1.42 11.12 -12.01
N HIS A 104 1.43 10.71 -10.73
CA HIS A 104 0.30 10.01 -10.11
C HIS A 104 -0.96 10.88 -10.14
N VAL A 105 -0.82 12.16 -9.78
CA VAL A 105 -1.92 13.12 -9.80
C VAL A 105 -2.47 13.31 -11.21
N ASP A 106 -1.59 13.38 -12.22
CA ASP A 106 -1.98 13.53 -13.62
C ASP A 106 -2.68 12.27 -14.14
N TYR A 107 -2.19 11.08 -13.78
CA TYR A 107 -2.84 9.81 -14.12
C TYR A 107 -4.21 9.68 -13.45
N ALA A 108 -4.32 9.99 -12.16
CA ALA A 108 -5.61 10.01 -11.45
C ALA A 108 -6.60 10.96 -12.13
N ARG A 109 -6.16 12.15 -12.54
CA ARG A 109 -7.00 13.11 -13.27
C ARG A 109 -7.55 12.50 -14.54
N HIS A 110 -6.69 11.90 -15.36
CA HIS A 110 -7.09 11.25 -16.61
C HIS A 110 -8.12 10.13 -16.37
N MET A 111 -7.89 9.27 -15.38
CA MET A 111 -8.79 8.16 -15.05
C MET A 111 -10.15 8.62 -14.51
N LEU A 112 -10.16 9.66 -13.68
CA LEU A 112 -11.39 10.22 -13.11
C LEU A 112 -12.24 10.93 -14.16
N GLU A 113 -11.62 11.61 -15.14
CA GLU A 113 -12.33 12.21 -16.28
C GLU A 113 -13.05 11.17 -17.15
N GLN A 114 -12.50 9.95 -17.25
CA GLN A 114 -13.09 8.83 -17.98
C GLN A 114 -14.18 8.10 -17.19
N THR A 115 -14.25 8.29 -15.87
CA THR A 115 -15.19 7.59 -15.00
C THR A 115 -16.63 8.04 -15.30
N ARG A 116 -17.52 7.08 -15.52
CA ARG A 116 -18.94 7.32 -15.74
C ARG A 116 -19.67 7.36 -14.39
N TYR A 117 -20.24 8.50 -14.05
CA TYR A 117 -21.13 8.66 -12.90
C TYR A 117 -22.58 8.49 -13.38
N SER A 118 -23.44 7.83 -12.59
CA SER A 118 -24.85 7.64 -12.95
C SER A 118 -25.55 8.98 -13.13
N GLN A 119 -26.48 9.10 -14.09
CA GLN A 119 -27.20 10.35 -14.34
C GLN A 119 -28.02 10.88 -13.14
N GLN A 120 -28.35 10.00 -12.18
CA GLN A 120 -29.08 10.36 -10.95
C GLN A 120 -28.19 11.01 -9.88
N GLN A 121 -26.87 11.01 -10.05
CA GLN A 121 -25.92 11.65 -9.11
C GLN A 121 -25.45 12.97 -9.70
N GLN A 122 -25.45 14.03 -8.89
CA GLN A 122 -24.79 15.28 -9.27
C GLN A 122 -23.32 14.97 -9.57
N LYS A 123 -22.81 15.44 -10.72
CA LYS A 123 -21.43 15.17 -11.14
C LYS A 123 -20.47 15.62 -10.02
N PRO A 124 -19.68 14.72 -9.43
CA PRO A 124 -18.78 15.07 -8.34
C PRO A 124 -17.70 16.03 -8.85
N ARG A 125 -17.29 16.96 -7.99
CA ARG A 125 -16.15 17.84 -8.24
C ARG A 125 -14.87 17.13 -7.84
N PHE A 126 -13.80 17.32 -8.63
CA PHE A 126 -12.45 16.90 -8.26
C PHE A 126 -11.53 18.12 -8.18
N SER A 127 -10.61 18.10 -7.22
CA SER A 127 -9.47 19.02 -7.18
C SER A 127 -8.21 18.21 -6.94
N PHE A 128 -7.10 18.65 -7.54
CA PHE A 128 -5.88 17.86 -7.60
C PHE A 128 -4.74 18.62 -6.92
N ALA A 129 -3.93 17.93 -6.13
CA ALA A 129 -2.79 18.55 -5.45
C ALA A 129 -1.58 17.61 -5.41
N VAL A 130 -0.44 18.12 -5.88
CA VAL A 130 0.87 17.48 -5.65
C VAL A 130 1.35 17.93 -4.28
N THR A 131 1.23 17.05 -3.29
CA THR A 131 1.50 17.35 -1.87
C THR A 131 1.64 16.06 -1.08
N LYS A 132 2.49 16.06 -0.05
CA LYS A 132 2.50 14.97 0.93
C LYS A 132 1.28 15.09 1.85
N GLY A 133 0.84 13.97 2.44
CA GLY A 133 -0.27 14.01 3.38
C GLY A 133 0.08 14.77 4.66
N GLU A 134 1.35 14.72 5.08
CA GLU A 134 1.93 15.46 6.19
C GLU A 134 1.88 17.00 6.01
N GLU A 135 1.66 17.46 4.78
CA GLU A 135 1.69 18.90 4.41
C GLU A 135 0.28 19.48 4.15
N LEU A 136 -0.78 18.65 4.17
CA LEU A 136 -2.15 19.09 3.89
C LEU A 136 -2.64 20.17 4.86
N GLY A 137 -2.29 20.09 6.15
CA GLY A 137 -2.66 21.08 7.16
C GLY A 137 -2.07 22.48 6.91
N GLY A 138 -0.97 22.59 6.16
CA GLY A 138 -0.44 23.89 5.72
C GLY A 138 -1.06 24.38 4.41
N ARG A 139 -1.74 23.50 3.66
CA ARG A 139 -2.27 23.76 2.31
C ARG A 139 -3.76 24.05 2.30
N TYR A 140 -4.52 23.50 3.24
CA TYR A 140 -5.97 23.63 3.30
C TYR A 140 -6.41 24.26 4.62
N PRO A 141 -7.51 25.02 4.65
CA PRO A 141 -8.02 25.60 5.88
C PRO A 141 -8.35 24.55 6.93
N SER A 142 -8.28 24.95 8.20
CA SER A 142 -8.76 24.10 9.29
C SER A 142 -10.25 23.78 9.12
N ALA A 143 -10.66 22.58 9.52
CA ALA A 143 -12.06 22.13 9.48
C ALA A 143 -12.72 22.26 8.08
N SER A 144 -11.97 21.99 7.02
CA SER A 144 -12.43 22.08 5.62
C SER A 144 -12.88 20.73 5.02
N ALA A 145 -12.56 19.60 5.66
CA ALA A 145 -12.87 18.26 5.19
C ALA A 145 -13.84 17.52 6.12
N ASP A 146 -14.77 16.77 5.54
CA ASP A 146 -15.64 15.84 6.27
C ASP A 146 -14.96 14.47 6.47
N LEU A 147 -14.18 14.03 5.48
CA LEU A 147 -13.46 12.76 5.52
C LEU A 147 -12.04 12.88 4.97
N VAL A 148 -11.09 12.20 5.59
CA VAL A 148 -9.74 11.97 5.08
C VAL A 148 -9.55 10.46 4.94
N ALA A 149 -9.34 10.00 3.71
CA ALA A 149 -9.02 8.63 3.36
C ALA A 149 -7.51 8.50 3.09
N CYS A 150 -6.86 7.54 3.74
CA CYS A 150 -5.46 7.22 3.54
C CYS A 150 -5.31 5.72 3.26
N ALA A 151 -5.39 5.36 1.98
CA ALA A 151 -5.33 3.99 1.51
C ALA A 151 -3.88 3.55 1.27
N LEU A 152 -3.44 2.47 1.91
CA LEU A 152 -2.15 1.79 1.75
C LEU A 152 -0.87 2.57 2.08
N MET A 153 -0.95 3.89 2.26
CA MET A 153 0.25 4.72 2.21
C MET A 153 0.70 5.22 3.59
N PHE A 154 -0.15 5.12 4.62
CA PHE A 154 0.17 5.55 5.99
C PHE A 154 1.48 4.95 6.56
N PRO A 155 1.85 3.67 6.32
CA PRO A 155 3.14 3.13 6.76
C PRO A 155 4.38 3.87 6.24
N LEU A 156 4.24 4.61 5.15
CA LEU A 156 5.33 5.35 4.51
C LEU A 156 5.45 6.80 5.02
N MET A 157 4.51 7.23 5.88
CA MET A 157 4.44 8.61 6.37
C MET A 157 5.22 8.83 7.66
N ASP A 158 5.47 10.09 7.97
CA ASP A 158 5.68 10.49 9.36
C ASP A 158 4.35 10.50 10.12
N THR A 159 4.19 9.57 11.07
CA THR A 159 2.96 9.34 11.82
C THR A 159 2.40 10.60 12.48
N GLU A 160 3.26 11.33 13.20
CA GLU A 160 2.84 12.46 14.02
C GLU A 160 2.51 13.66 13.14
N ALA A 161 3.31 13.91 12.09
CA ALA A 161 3.03 14.97 11.12
C ALA A 161 1.75 14.66 10.32
N ALA A 162 1.53 13.41 9.90
CA ALA A 162 0.32 13.00 9.20
C ALA A 162 -0.92 13.18 10.08
N LEU A 163 -0.91 12.69 11.33
CA LEU A 163 -2.05 12.84 12.24
C LEU A 163 -2.36 14.32 12.55
N ARG A 164 -1.35 15.17 12.79
CA ARG A 164 -1.56 16.61 12.96
C ARG A 164 -2.16 17.25 11.71
N SER A 165 -1.63 16.92 10.55
CA SER A 165 -2.08 17.44 9.25
C SER A 165 -3.54 17.06 8.98
N PHE A 166 -3.89 15.78 9.16
CA PHE A 166 -5.25 15.28 8.96
C PHE A 166 -6.21 15.84 10.00
N GLY A 167 -5.81 15.89 11.27
CA GLY A 167 -6.59 16.47 12.34
C GLY A 167 -6.84 17.97 12.18
N HIS A 168 -5.94 18.71 11.53
CA HIS A 168 -6.13 20.12 11.22
C HIS A 168 -7.27 20.34 10.22
N ILE A 169 -7.27 19.59 9.12
CA ILE A 169 -8.21 19.78 8.01
C ILE A 169 -9.58 19.17 8.29
N LEU A 170 -9.67 18.14 9.14
CA LEU A 170 -10.95 17.52 9.49
C LEU A 170 -11.80 18.46 10.36
N LYS A 171 -13.09 18.53 10.02
CA LYS A 171 -14.11 19.15 10.87
C LYS A 171 -14.25 18.38 12.19
N PRO A 172 -14.71 19.00 13.28
CA PRO A 172 -15.23 18.26 14.44
C PRO A 172 -16.28 17.24 13.98
N GLY A 173 -16.18 15.99 14.45
CA GLY A 173 -17.00 14.85 13.99
C GLY A 173 -16.57 14.24 12.65
N GLY A 174 -15.62 14.87 11.94
CA GLY A 174 -15.09 14.38 10.67
C GLY A 174 -14.31 13.07 10.83
N THR A 175 -14.25 12.27 9.76
CA THR A 175 -13.71 10.91 9.81
C THR A 175 -12.31 10.83 9.21
N LEU A 176 -11.36 10.30 9.98
CA LEU A 176 -10.12 9.77 9.44
C LEU A 176 -10.28 8.26 9.20
N ALA A 177 -10.13 7.84 7.96
CA ALA A 177 -10.14 6.45 7.53
C ALA A 177 -8.76 6.05 7.00
N ILE A 178 -8.04 5.21 7.73
CA ILE A 178 -6.75 4.66 7.33
C ILE A 178 -6.92 3.17 7.09
N TRP A 179 -6.49 2.66 5.95
CA TRP A 179 -6.50 1.21 5.74
C TRP A 179 -5.30 0.72 4.98
N PHE A 180 -4.96 -0.54 5.19
CA PHE A 180 -3.86 -1.21 4.53
C PHE A 180 -4.18 -2.69 4.32
N TYR A 181 -3.63 -3.29 3.26
CA TYR A 181 -3.65 -4.74 3.06
C TYR A 181 -2.24 -5.23 2.74
N GLY A 182 -1.93 -6.46 3.14
CA GLY A 182 -0.63 -7.09 2.87
C GLY A 182 -0.58 -7.80 1.51
N ARG A 183 0.49 -8.56 1.26
CA ARG A 183 0.52 -9.45 0.09
C ARG A 183 -0.62 -10.48 0.12
N ALA A 184 -0.96 -11.05 -1.04
CA ALA A 184 -1.93 -12.12 -1.11
C ALA A 184 -1.41 -13.40 -0.43
N HIS A 185 -2.29 -14.13 0.25
CA HIS A 185 -2.00 -15.43 0.86
C HIS A 185 -2.89 -16.51 0.27
N PHE A 186 -2.39 -17.75 0.20
CA PHE A 186 -3.22 -18.89 -0.20
C PHE A 186 -4.36 -19.10 0.80
N ALA A 187 -5.60 -19.07 0.32
CA ALA A 187 -6.81 -19.04 1.15
C ALA A 187 -7.25 -20.42 1.68
N GLU A 188 -6.84 -21.51 1.04
CA GLU A 188 -7.15 -22.89 1.45
C GLU A 188 -6.20 -23.34 2.59
N SER A 189 -6.68 -24.08 3.58
CA SER A 189 -5.81 -24.66 4.61
C SER A 189 -5.27 -26.03 4.19
N GLY A 190 -4.06 -26.38 4.63
CA GLY A 190 -3.48 -27.70 4.37
C GLY A 190 -1.95 -27.70 4.39
N PRO A 191 -1.32 -28.88 4.48
CA PRO A 191 0.14 -29.01 4.51
C PRO A 191 0.81 -28.51 3.23
N THR A 192 0.14 -28.63 2.09
CA THR A 192 0.61 -28.10 0.80
C THR A 192 0.52 -26.58 0.72
N THR A 193 -0.48 -25.95 1.38
CA THR A 193 -0.62 -24.49 1.47
C THR A 193 0.61 -23.85 2.11
N ALA A 194 1.07 -24.37 3.26
CA ALA A 194 2.22 -23.80 3.97
C ALA A 194 3.49 -23.80 3.10
N ARG A 195 3.70 -24.88 2.33
CA ARG A 195 4.82 -24.97 1.39
C ARG A 195 4.70 -23.97 0.23
N ARG A 196 3.51 -23.86 -0.37
CA ARG A 196 3.23 -22.88 -1.44
C ARG A 196 3.42 -21.44 -0.95
N GLN A 197 2.93 -21.13 0.24
CA GLN A 197 3.09 -19.81 0.85
C GLN A 197 4.56 -19.51 1.12
N SER A 198 5.33 -20.46 1.63
CA SER A 198 6.77 -20.29 1.86
C SER A 198 7.54 -20.00 0.57
N LEU A 199 7.21 -20.68 -0.53
CA LEU A 199 7.80 -20.41 -1.86
C LEU A 199 7.46 -19.01 -2.36
N LEU A 200 6.19 -18.62 -2.27
CA LEU A 200 5.74 -17.28 -2.65
C LEU A 200 6.44 -16.20 -1.81
N ASP A 201 6.55 -16.41 -0.50
CA ASP A 201 7.23 -15.50 0.41
C ASP A 201 8.71 -15.37 0.04
N CYS A 202 9.42 -16.46 -0.28
CA CYS A 202 10.83 -16.39 -0.71
C CYS A 202 11.01 -15.54 -1.99
N ILE A 203 10.09 -15.68 -2.96
CA ILE A 203 10.14 -14.92 -4.20
C ILE A 203 9.93 -13.42 -3.93
N ILE A 204 8.89 -13.09 -3.15
CA ILE A 204 8.55 -11.72 -2.82
C ILE A 204 9.65 -11.08 -1.95
N ASP A 205 10.15 -11.81 -0.96
CA ASP A 205 11.23 -11.36 -0.07
C ASP A 205 12.51 -11.06 -0.84
N HIS A 206 12.84 -11.84 -1.88
CA HIS A 206 13.99 -11.58 -2.75
C HIS A 206 13.88 -10.21 -3.42
N HIS A 207 12.74 -9.92 -4.06
CA HIS A 207 12.53 -8.64 -4.74
C HIS A 207 12.48 -7.46 -3.76
N PHE A 208 11.80 -7.61 -2.62
CA PHE A 208 11.77 -6.57 -1.59
C PHE A 208 13.11 -6.38 -0.89
N GLY A 209 13.93 -7.42 -0.76
CA GLY A 209 15.28 -7.31 -0.22
C GLY A 209 16.13 -6.32 -1.01
N ALA A 210 16.07 -6.36 -2.34
CA ALA A 210 16.77 -5.40 -3.20
C ALA A 210 16.27 -3.94 -3.05
N VAL A 211 15.03 -3.76 -2.59
CA VAL A 211 14.43 -2.43 -2.34
C VAL A 211 14.76 -1.92 -0.94
N ILE A 212 14.67 -2.79 0.07
CA ILE A 212 14.78 -2.43 1.49
C ILE A 212 16.23 -2.24 1.90
N GLN A 213 17.12 -3.09 1.41
CA GLN A 213 18.49 -3.18 1.89
C GLN A 213 19.39 -2.18 1.16
N GLY A 214 20.41 -1.68 1.87
CA GLY A 214 21.36 -0.71 1.34
C GLY A 214 20.84 0.74 1.34
N GLN A 215 21.40 1.59 0.47
CA GLN A 215 21.04 3.00 0.28
C GLN A 215 21.19 3.93 1.52
N GLY A 216 21.84 3.46 2.57
CA GLY A 216 22.29 4.27 3.71
C GLY A 216 21.30 4.35 4.89
N PRO A 217 21.70 5.01 5.99
CA PRO A 217 20.96 4.96 7.26
C PRO A 217 19.54 5.53 7.20
N ALA A 218 19.31 6.59 6.44
CA ALA A 218 18.00 7.23 6.32
C ALA A 218 16.98 6.33 5.60
N HIS A 219 17.39 5.69 4.49
CA HIS A 219 16.60 4.72 3.76
C HIS A 219 16.21 3.54 4.65
N ARG A 220 17.21 2.96 5.32
CA ARG A 220 17.02 1.86 6.27
C ARG A 220 16.07 2.25 7.42
N ALA A 221 16.18 3.45 7.96
CA ALA A 221 15.29 3.93 9.02
C ALA A 221 13.84 4.09 8.54
N GLY A 222 13.64 4.57 7.31
CA GLY A 222 12.32 4.65 6.67
C GLY A 222 11.68 3.28 6.52
N TRP A 223 12.41 2.31 5.93
CA TRP A 223 11.91 0.95 5.77
C TRP A 223 11.72 0.20 7.08
N LYS A 224 12.57 0.44 8.10
CA LYS A 224 12.34 -0.12 9.43
C LYS A 224 11.00 0.34 10.00
N ARG A 225 10.72 1.65 9.94
CA ARG A 225 9.46 2.20 10.42
C ARG A 225 8.26 1.60 9.68
N ALA A 226 8.35 1.50 8.36
CA ALA A 226 7.30 0.92 7.54
C ALA A 226 7.07 -0.57 7.86
N ALA A 227 8.15 -1.35 7.98
CA ALA A 227 8.10 -2.79 8.29
C ALA A 227 7.53 -3.05 9.70
N ASP A 228 8.00 -2.31 10.70
CA ASP A 228 7.46 -2.38 12.07
C ASP A 228 5.97 -2.02 12.06
N GLY A 229 5.59 -0.94 11.37
CA GLY A 229 4.20 -0.48 11.31
C GLY A 229 3.25 -1.44 10.62
N MET A 230 3.68 -2.05 9.51
CA MET A 230 2.94 -3.12 8.83
C MET A 230 2.80 -4.35 9.73
N ALA A 231 3.89 -4.82 10.33
CA ALA A 231 3.86 -5.99 11.22
C ALA A 231 2.99 -5.78 12.47
N SER A 232 2.86 -4.53 12.92
CA SER A 232 1.94 -4.09 13.98
C SER A 232 0.46 -4.08 13.60
N TRP A 233 0.09 -4.40 12.36
CA TRP A 233 -1.29 -4.15 11.87
C TRP A 233 -1.71 -2.69 12.05
N LEU A 234 -0.76 -1.76 11.89
CA LEU A 234 -0.93 -0.34 12.15
C LEU A 234 -1.27 0.05 13.60
N ASP A 235 -1.13 -0.87 14.56
CA ASP A 235 -1.38 -0.57 15.98
C ASP A 235 -0.43 0.47 16.55
N TYR A 236 0.70 0.75 15.89
CA TYR A 236 1.66 1.78 16.30
C TYR A 236 1.11 3.21 16.22
N ILE A 237 0.01 3.43 15.47
CA ILE A 237 -0.59 4.76 15.27
C ILE A 237 -1.28 5.20 16.56
N PRO A 238 -0.82 6.28 17.22
CA PRO A 238 -1.42 6.76 18.46
C PRO A 238 -2.60 7.69 18.17
N PHE A 239 -3.79 7.37 18.69
CA PHE A 239 -4.91 8.31 18.68
C PHE A 239 -5.05 8.97 20.04
N ALA A 240 -4.46 10.16 20.17
CA ALA A 240 -4.49 10.89 21.42
C ALA A 240 -5.93 11.34 21.76
N ALA A 241 -6.36 11.08 23.00
CA ALA A 241 -7.75 11.25 23.41
C ALA A 241 -8.22 12.72 23.38
N GLN A 242 -7.31 13.70 23.39
CA GLN A 242 -7.66 15.11 23.22
C GLN A 242 -8.03 15.49 21.77
N ASP A 243 -7.53 14.73 20.79
CA ASP A 243 -7.68 15.06 19.36
C ASP A 243 -8.72 14.14 18.68
N TRP A 244 -8.84 12.91 19.15
CA TRP A 244 -9.62 11.83 18.53
C TRP A 244 -10.59 11.16 19.51
N THR A 245 -11.69 10.65 18.96
CA THR A 245 -12.70 9.89 19.68
C THR A 245 -13.24 8.73 18.83
N ALA A 246 -13.93 7.79 19.47
CA ALA A 246 -14.61 6.66 18.84
C ALA A 246 -13.72 5.86 17.88
N VAL A 247 -12.46 5.61 18.26
CA VAL A 247 -11.50 4.92 17.40
C VAL A 247 -11.88 3.44 17.29
N GLU A 248 -12.06 2.97 16.06
CA GLU A 248 -12.30 1.57 15.73
C GLU A 248 -11.13 1.02 14.91
N ARG A 249 -10.65 -0.19 15.24
CA ARG A 249 -9.71 -0.95 14.41
C ARG A 249 -10.32 -2.28 14.05
N ARG A 250 -10.38 -2.56 12.75
CA ARG A 250 -10.89 -3.81 12.19
C ARG A 250 -9.75 -4.51 11.48
N LYS A 251 -9.46 -5.75 11.87
CA LYS A 251 -8.37 -6.57 11.33
C LYS A 251 -8.95 -7.83 10.74
N TRP A 252 -8.60 -8.12 9.50
CA TRP A 252 -9.02 -9.32 8.80
C TRP A 252 -7.88 -10.30 8.64
N ASN A 253 -8.18 -11.58 8.88
CA ASN A 253 -7.31 -12.71 8.58
C ASN A 253 -6.01 -12.76 9.40
N SER A 254 -6.00 -12.25 10.62
CA SER A 254 -4.80 -12.14 11.45
C SER A 254 -4.29 -13.48 11.98
N THR A 255 -5.15 -14.49 12.12
CA THR A 255 -4.78 -15.78 12.73
C THR A 255 -4.01 -16.71 11.79
N TRP A 256 -4.11 -16.51 10.46
CA TRP A 256 -3.49 -17.39 9.46
C TRP A 256 -2.65 -16.66 8.41
N THR A 257 -2.54 -15.34 8.50
CA THR A 257 -1.67 -14.53 7.64
C THR A 257 -0.77 -13.62 8.46
N ASN A 258 0.09 -12.86 7.79
CA ASN A 258 0.82 -11.74 8.38
C ASN A 258 0.59 -10.47 7.56
N MET A 259 0.58 -9.33 8.26
CA MET A 259 0.43 -8.03 7.63
C MET A 259 1.76 -7.53 7.09
N GLY A 260 1.77 -7.11 5.82
CA GLY A 260 2.93 -6.61 5.11
C GLY A 260 3.04 -7.15 3.67
N PHE A 261 3.73 -6.41 2.82
CA PHE A 261 4.00 -6.86 1.44
C PHE A 261 5.16 -7.86 1.35
N PHE A 262 5.98 -7.98 2.39
CA PHE A 262 7.12 -8.88 2.50
C PHE A 262 7.17 -9.46 3.92
N SER A 263 7.97 -10.51 4.12
CA SER A 263 8.26 -11.07 5.43
C SER A 263 9.50 -10.41 6.06
N PRO A 264 9.74 -10.56 7.38
CA PRO A 264 10.96 -10.07 8.03
C PRO A 264 12.27 -10.53 7.39
N ARG A 265 12.26 -11.62 6.60
CA ARG A 265 13.45 -12.13 5.89
C ARG A 265 13.94 -11.19 4.78
N ALA A 266 13.09 -10.28 4.29
CA ALA A 266 13.49 -9.27 3.32
C ALA A 266 14.33 -8.15 3.95
N CYS A 267 14.33 -8.02 5.28
CA CYS A 267 14.98 -6.92 6.00
C CYS A 267 16.40 -7.30 6.49
N ASP A 268 17.33 -6.34 6.47
CA ASP A 268 18.64 -6.42 7.15
C ASP A 268 18.59 -5.86 8.59
N PHE A 269 17.39 -5.84 9.16
CA PHE A 269 17.08 -5.30 10.49
C PHE A 269 15.95 -6.09 11.16
N PRO A 270 15.93 -6.13 12.51
CA PRO A 270 14.83 -6.77 13.22
C PRO A 270 13.55 -5.96 13.05
N VAL A 271 12.49 -6.66 12.64
CA VAL A 271 11.11 -6.14 12.63
C VAL A 271 10.55 -6.25 14.04
N GLN A 272 10.08 -5.13 14.59
CA GLN A 272 9.66 -4.98 15.98
C GLN A 272 8.27 -4.35 16.02
N PRO A 273 7.20 -5.17 15.95
CA PRO A 273 5.85 -4.64 16.05
C PRO A 273 5.61 -4.02 17.44
N VAL A 274 4.99 -2.85 17.45
CA VAL A 274 4.55 -2.10 18.63
C VAL A 274 3.05 -1.87 18.54
N SER A 275 2.37 -1.90 19.69
CA SER A 275 0.97 -1.49 19.82
C SER A 275 0.85 -0.23 20.68
N ARG A 276 0.04 0.71 20.21
CA ARG A 276 -0.40 1.94 20.89
C ARG A 276 -1.93 2.05 20.89
N VAL A 277 -2.62 0.91 20.80
CA VAL A 277 -4.07 0.83 20.92
C VAL A 277 -4.48 1.33 22.31
N GLY A 278 -5.31 2.38 22.35
CA GLY A 278 -5.86 2.91 23.59
C GLY A 278 -6.90 1.99 24.23
N ALA A 279 -7.04 2.08 25.56
CA ALA A 279 -7.97 1.25 26.33
C ALA A 279 -9.46 1.47 25.99
N THR A 280 -9.79 2.59 25.34
CA THR A 280 -11.17 2.94 24.93
C THR A 280 -11.41 2.72 23.45
N GLU A 281 -10.45 2.18 22.71
CA GLU A 281 -10.62 1.87 21.29
C GLU A 281 -11.39 0.56 21.11
N THR A 282 -12.21 0.49 20.06
CA THR A 282 -12.95 -0.73 19.74
C THR A 282 -12.14 -1.57 18.75
N LEU A 283 -11.89 -2.84 19.10
CA LEU A 283 -11.18 -3.79 18.25
C LEU A 283 -12.14 -4.82 17.68
N HIS A 284 -12.05 -5.05 16.37
CA HIS A 284 -12.74 -6.14 15.68
C HIS A 284 -11.70 -7.04 15.00
N GLU A 285 -11.65 -8.30 15.40
CA GLU A 285 -10.89 -9.33 14.70
C GLU A 285 -11.86 -10.18 13.88
N ILE A 286 -11.60 -10.28 12.59
CA ILE A 286 -12.51 -10.87 11.62
C ILE A 286 -11.73 -11.91 10.81
N GLU A 287 -12.27 -13.13 10.74
CA GLU A 287 -11.70 -14.19 9.93
C GLU A 287 -12.60 -14.41 8.71
N ASP A 288 -12.10 -14.02 7.54
CA ASP A 288 -12.81 -14.12 6.28
C ASP A 288 -11.84 -14.51 5.16
N ARG A 289 -11.73 -15.82 4.94
CA ARG A 289 -10.97 -16.40 3.81
C ARG A 289 -11.56 -16.06 2.45
N GLN A 290 -12.76 -15.46 2.38
CA GLN A 290 -13.37 -14.95 1.15
C GLN A 290 -13.09 -13.46 0.90
N LEU A 291 -12.48 -12.75 1.85
CA LEU A 291 -12.19 -11.33 1.71
C LEU A 291 -11.39 -11.05 0.43
N TRP A 292 -12.05 -10.34 -0.50
CA TRP A 292 -11.53 -9.97 -1.82
C TRP A 292 -11.01 -11.14 -2.67
N ARG A 293 -11.47 -12.38 -2.39
CA ARG A 293 -10.94 -13.63 -2.94
C ARG A 293 -10.67 -13.56 -4.45
N LYS A 294 -9.50 -14.06 -4.85
CA LYS A 294 -9.17 -14.31 -6.26
C LYS A 294 -8.75 -15.76 -6.46
N ASN A 295 -9.08 -16.30 -7.63
CA ASN A 295 -8.65 -17.63 -8.05
C ASN A 295 -7.66 -17.46 -9.20
N TRP A 296 -6.38 -17.71 -8.93
CA TRP A 296 -5.29 -17.39 -9.85
C TRP A 296 -4.51 -18.63 -10.27
N THR A 297 -4.18 -18.64 -11.55
CA THR A 297 -3.07 -19.42 -12.11
C THR A 297 -1.72 -18.85 -11.65
N VAL A 298 -0.64 -19.61 -11.83
CA VAL A 298 0.72 -19.10 -11.54
C VAL A 298 1.07 -17.86 -12.38
N ALA A 299 0.54 -17.74 -13.61
CA ALA A 299 0.79 -16.59 -14.48
C ALA A 299 0.13 -15.32 -13.93
N GLU A 300 -1.10 -15.42 -13.43
CA GLU A 300 -1.81 -14.30 -12.80
C GLU A 300 -1.16 -13.91 -11.45
N LEU A 301 -0.66 -14.89 -10.69
CA LEU A 301 0.13 -14.64 -9.48
C LEU A 301 1.44 -13.93 -9.79
N LYS A 302 2.17 -14.34 -10.84
CA LYS A 302 3.37 -13.64 -11.32
C LYS A 302 3.07 -12.19 -11.68
N ALA A 303 1.96 -11.94 -12.38
CA ALA A 303 1.54 -10.57 -12.67
C ALA A 303 1.26 -9.76 -11.39
N PHE A 304 0.60 -10.35 -10.38
CA PHE A 304 0.43 -9.68 -9.09
C PHE A 304 1.77 -9.33 -8.43
N VAL A 305 2.76 -10.23 -8.45
CA VAL A 305 4.10 -9.97 -7.90
C VAL A 305 4.85 -8.92 -8.73
N GLU A 306 4.61 -8.83 -10.03
CA GLU A 306 5.20 -7.79 -10.88
C GLU A 306 4.65 -6.39 -10.56
N TYR A 307 3.37 -6.29 -10.20
CA TYR A 307 2.70 -5.01 -9.91
C TYR A 307 2.46 -4.77 -8.40
N ILE A 308 3.09 -5.55 -7.52
CA ILE A 308 3.05 -5.32 -6.06
C ILE A 308 3.87 -4.09 -5.65
N PHE A 309 4.86 -3.73 -6.45
CA PHE A 309 5.76 -2.63 -6.22
C PHE A 309 6.40 -2.24 -7.56
N PRO A 310 6.71 -0.96 -7.81
CA PRO A 310 7.41 -0.54 -9.02
C PRO A 310 8.91 -0.90 -8.91
N PHE A 311 9.23 -2.19 -8.94
CA PHE A 311 10.61 -2.65 -8.85
C PHE A 311 11.41 -2.11 -10.06
N CYS A 312 12.52 -1.41 -9.79
CA CYS A 312 13.40 -0.90 -10.85
C CYS A 312 13.91 -2.04 -11.74
N HIS A 313 14.20 -3.20 -11.15
CA HIS A 313 14.53 -4.45 -11.84
C HIS A 313 13.98 -5.65 -11.07
N LEU A 314 13.16 -6.46 -11.73
CA LEU A 314 12.81 -7.80 -11.24
C LEU A 314 13.91 -8.76 -11.67
N ASP A 315 14.80 -9.12 -10.77
CA ASP A 315 15.77 -10.17 -11.05
C ASP A 315 15.07 -11.52 -11.11
N ARG A 316 14.98 -12.09 -12.32
CA ARG A 316 14.21 -13.30 -12.59
C ARG A 316 15.04 -14.56 -12.37
N GLU A 317 16.36 -14.51 -12.52
CA GLU A 317 17.18 -15.73 -12.51
C GLU A 317 17.18 -16.42 -11.14
N PRO A 318 17.43 -15.75 -10.00
CA PRO A 318 17.47 -16.42 -8.70
C PRO A 318 16.12 -16.98 -8.25
N VAL A 319 15.01 -16.37 -8.70
CA VAL A 319 13.65 -16.78 -8.33
C VAL A 319 13.02 -17.73 -9.34
N GLN A 320 13.62 -17.94 -10.52
CA GLN A 320 13.09 -18.82 -11.56
C GLN A 320 12.86 -20.26 -11.05
N PRO A 321 13.82 -20.91 -10.35
CA PRO A 321 13.58 -22.25 -9.79
C PRO A 321 12.47 -22.27 -8.73
N LEU A 322 12.30 -21.18 -7.97
CA LEU A 322 11.23 -21.07 -6.98
C LEU A 322 9.86 -20.97 -7.66
N TRP A 323 9.77 -20.23 -8.76
CA TRP A 323 8.56 -20.14 -9.57
C TRP A 323 8.18 -21.47 -10.22
N GLU A 324 9.14 -22.21 -10.75
CA GLU A 324 8.91 -23.53 -11.35
C GLU A 324 8.38 -24.52 -10.30
N ARG A 325 8.98 -24.51 -9.11
CA ARG A 325 8.51 -25.33 -7.98
C ARG A 325 7.13 -24.90 -7.52
N LEU A 326 6.88 -23.60 -7.38
CA LEU A 326 5.56 -23.09 -6.99
C LEU A 326 4.49 -23.47 -8.01
N GLN A 327 4.78 -23.38 -9.31
CA GLN A 327 3.89 -23.82 -10.38
C GLN A 327 3.53 -25.31 -10.25
N ALA A 328 4.52 -26.18 -10.03
CA ALA A 328 4.29 -27.60 -9.83
C ALA A 328 3.40 -27.86 -8.59
N GLU A 329 3.72 -27.20 -7.47
CA GLU A 329 2.95 -27.31 -6.23
C GLU A 329 1.53 -26.76 -6.36
N MET A 330 1.30 -25.76 -7.21
CA MET A 330 -0.04 -25.22 -7.53
C MET A 330 -0.88 -26.16 -8.42
N GLY A 331 -0.29 -27.24 -8.95
CA GLY A 331 -0.96 -28.20 -9.84
C GLY A 331 -0.73 -27.97 -11.34
N GLY A 332 0.27 -27.18 -11.71
CA GLY A 332 0.64 -26.89 -13.10
C GLY A 332 0.16 -25.52 -13.62
N VAL A 333 0.46 -25.24 -14.88
CA VAL A 333 0.30 -23.89 -15.49
C VAL A 333 -1.15 -23.38 -15.53
N HIS A 334 -2.14 -24.28 -15.62
CA HIS A 334 -3.55 -23.93 -15.73
C HIS A 334 -4.33 -24.10 -14.41
N ALA A 335 -3.70 -24.70 -13.39
CA ALA A 335 -4.36 -24.91 -12.12
C ALA A 335 -4.54 -23.57 -11.40
N LYS A 336 -5.75 -23.33 -10.90
CA LYS A 336 -6.08 -22.14 -10.12
C LYS A 336 -6.04 -22.46 -8.63
N GLN A 337 -5.44 -21.56 -7.87
CA GLN A 337 -5.46 -21.59 -6.42
C GLN A 337 -6.19 -20.36 -5.89
N ALA A 338 -6.87 -20.53 -4.76
CA ALA A 338 -7.59 -19.44 -4.11
C ALA A 338 -6.64 -18.61 -3.24
N PHE A 339 -6.78 -17.29 -3.33
CA PHE A 339 -6.04 -16.31 -2.56
C PHE A 339 -7.00 -15.37 -1.82
N SER A 340 -6.59 -14.93 -0.63
CA SER A 340 -7.27 -13.93 0.18
C SER A 340 -6.21 -13.03 0.86
N TRP A 341 -6.64 -11.96 1.54
CA TRP A 341 -5.76 -10.89 2.02
C TRP A 341 -5.88 -10.66 3.53
N PRO A 342 -4.76 -10.38 4.23
CA PRO A 342 -4.78 -9.60 5.45
C PRO A 342 -5.18 -8.17 5.13
N ALA A 343 -6.08 -7.60 5.94
CA ALA A 343 -6.45 -6.19 5.84
C ALA A 343 -6.60 -5.57 7.23
N VAL A 344 -6.37 -4.27 7.32
CA VAL A 344 -6.71 -3.47 8.49
C VAL A 344 -7.41 -2.20 8.05
N LEU A 345 -8.47 -1.83 8.75
CA LEU A 345 -9.18 -0.56 8.64
C LEU A 345 -9.21 0.10 10.02
N ILE A 346 -8.76 1.33 10.09
CA ILE A 346 -8.83 2.19 11.27
C ILE A 346 -9.74 3.36 10.94
N LEU A 347 -10.73 3.58 11.80
CA LEU A 347 -11.66 4.70 11.73
C LEU A 347 -11.54 5.50 13.01
N ALA A 348 -11.40 6.82 12.89
CA ALA A 348 -11.37 7.72 14.03
C ALA A 348 -12.17 8.98 13.72
N SER A 349 -12.90 9.49 14.71
CA SER A 349 -13.61 10.75 14.61
C SER A 349 -12.76 11.86 15.22
N ARG A 350 -12.65 12.97 14.51
CA ARG A 350 -12.03 14.19 15.02
C ARG A 350 -12.90 14.77 16.14
N ARG A 351 -12.28 15.16 17.26
CA ARG A 351 -12.97 15.87 18.37
C ARG A 351 -13.27 17.32 18.07
#